data_AF-A0A328BLD1-F1
#
_entry.id   AF-A0A328BLD1-F1
#
_cell.length_a   1.000
_cell.length_b   1.000
_cell.length_c   1.000
_cell.angle_alpha   90.00
_cell.angle_beta   90.00
_cell.angle_gamma   90.00
#
_symmetry.space_group_name_H-M   'P 1'
#
loop_
_entity.id
_entity.type
_entity.pdbx_description
1 polymer ?
#
loop_
_entity_poly.entity_id
_entity_poly.type
_entity_poly.pdbx_seq_one_letter_code
_entity_poly.pdbx_strand_id
1 'polypeptide(L)'
;MFITASLLVVLIGTSCQHDSATAQPGGGTYATAASQTIEAADVADESVREAARLAYAEEVLRRKSTRQLPSHLRRRRYQALKVLHKYRTTGQVVVPAAAPGLLDPQGRPAALGYLMQQTGRPELPEQLNRHYHAPISAIDDASLRHWVRMSGLTMEECAMIQGAR
;
A
#
# COMPACT_ATOMS: atom_id res chain seq x y z
N MET A 1 -49.32 13.55 -2.76
CA MET A 1 -49.87 14.91 -2.50
C MET A 1 -48.89 15.66 -1.61
N PHE A 2 -48.81 17.00 -1.77
CA PHE A 2 -47.76 17.95 -1.33
C PHE A 2 -46.60 18.05 -2.35
N ILE A 3 -46.79 18.78 -3.45
CA ILE A 3 -46.75 20.25 -3.67
C ILE A 3 -45.35 20.70 -4.09
N THR A 4 -45.32 21.11 -5.36
CA THR A 4 -44.31 21.79 -6.15
C THR A 4 -43.90 23.15 -5.59
N ALA A 5 -42.64 23.52 -5.79
CA ALA A 5 -42.24 24.91 -5.93
C ALA A 5 -41.24 25.04 -7.08
N SER A 6 -41.78 25.35 -8.25
CA SER A 6 -41.08 25.97 -9.38
C SER A 6 -40.70 27.42 -9.03
N LEU A 7 -39.60 27.93 -9.58
CA LEU A 7 -39.52 29.23 -10.29
C LEU A 7 -38.08 29.40 -10.81
N LEU A 8 -37.86 29.40 -12.13
CA LEU A 8 -37.80 30.58 -13.04
C LEU A 8 -36.33 30.93 -13.34
N VAL A 9 -35.71 30.38 -14.39
CA VAL A 9 -35.64 30.92 -15.76
C VAL A 9 -35.33 32.42 -15.83
N VAL A 10 -34.12 32.75 -16.27
CA VAL A 10 -33.84 33.98 -17.01
C VAL A 10 -33.01 33.60 -18.25
N LEU A 11 -33.66 33.72 -19.40
CA LEU A 11 -33.05 33.74 -20.73
C LEU A 11 -32.71 35.20 -21.07
N ILE A 12 -31.44 35.45 -21.41
CA ILE A 12 -30.96 36.62 -22.15
C ILE A 12 -29.92 35.99 -23.10
N GLY A 13 -30.07 35.96 -24.42
CA GLY A 13 -30.34 37.06 -25.33
C GLY A 13 -29.08 37.20 -26.21
N THR A 14 -29.15 36.73 -27.45
CA THR A 14 -28.10 36.77 -28.48
C THR A 14 -27.64 38.18 -28.82
N SER A 15 -26.33 38.37 -29.00
CA SER A 15 -25.82 39.28 -30.05
C SER A 15 -24.37 38.98 -30.41
N CYS A 16 -24.10 38.88 -31.71
CA CYS A 16 -22.77 38.81 -32.30
C CYS A 16 -22.14 40.21 -32.31
N GLN A 17 -20.86 40.32 -31.95
CA GLN A 17 -19.91 41.17 -32.67
C GLN A 17 -18.47 40.80 -32.32
N HIS A 18 -17.66 40.88 -33.38
CA HIS A 18 -16.25 40.58 -33.52
C HIS A 18 -15.46 41.83 -33.12
N ASP A 19 -14.46 41.73 -32.25
CA ASP A 19 -13.17 42.38 -32.49
C ASP A 19 -12.08 41.90 -31.54
N SER A 20 -10.86 41.92 -32.05
CA SER A 20 -9.68 41.26 -31.50
C SER A 20 -9.13 41.98 -30.27
N ALA A 21 -9.01 41.28 -29.15
CA ALA A 21 -8.14 41.68 -28.05
C ALA A 21 -7.34 40.47 -27.58
N THR A 22 -6.02 40.57 -27.73
CA THR A 22 -5.03 39.67 -27.15
C THR A 22 -5.18 39.64 -25.63
N ALA A 23 -5.97 38.70 -25.13
CA ALA A 23 -6.02 38.35 -23.72
C ALA A 23 -5.12 37.13 -23.51
N GLN A 24 -4.02 37.33 -22.80
CA GLN A 24 -3.19 36.25 -22.26
C GLN A 24 -4.08 35.20 -21.59
N PRO A 25 -3.82 33.89 -21.75
CA PRO A 25 -4.60 32.89 -21.07
C PRO A 25 -4.31 33.01 -19.57
N GLY A 26 -5.33 33.41 -18.81
CA GLY A 26 -5.37 33.30 -17.36
C GLY A 26 -5.20 31.84 -16.98
N GLY A 27 -3.97 31.48 -16.64
CA GLY A 27 -3.62 30.18 -16.08
C GLY A 27 -4.18 30.06 -14.68
N GLY A 28 -5.31 29.40 -14.54
CA GLY A 28 -5.89 29.11 -13.24
C GLY A 28 -6.90 27.99 -13.33
N THR A 29 -6.70 26.94 -12.54
CA THR A 29 -7.65 25.89 -12.11
C THR A 29 -7.73 24.56 -12.86
N TYR A 30 -7.20 24.38 -14.07
CA TYR A 30 -7.23 23.04 -14.73
C TYR A 30 -6.10 22.09 -14.27
N ALA A 31 -5.02 22.65 -13.73
CA ALA A 31 -3.83 21.87 -13.38
C ALA A 31 -4.05 20.94 -12.17
N THR A 32 -4.87 21.32 -11.19
CA THR A 32 -5.02 20.55 -9.95
C THR A 32 -5.77 19.24 -10.18
N ALA A 33 -6.86 19.25 -10.95
CA ALA A 33 -7.62 18.04 -11.26
C ALA A 33 -6.81 17.07 -12.14
N ALA A 34 -6.09 17.57 -13.14
CA ALA A 34 -5.22 16.75 -13.98
C ALA A 34 -4.07 16.13 -13.17
N SER A 35 -3.40 16.92 -12.31
CA SER A 35 -2.32 16.42 -11.45
C SER A 35 -2.80 15.36 -10.45
N GLN A 36 -3.95 15.58 -9.80
CA GLN A 36 -4.55 14.61 -8.88
C GLN A 36 -4.92 13.28 -9.58
N THR A 37 -5.41 13.37 -10.82
CA THR A 37 -5.79 12.17 -11.59
C THR A 37 -4.56 11.37 -12.02
N ILE A 38 -3.47 12.04 -12.40
CA ILE A 38 -2.19 11.40 -12.77
C ILE A 38 -1.54 10.73 -11.54
N GLU A 39 -1.49 11.42 -10.40
CA GLU A 39 -0.92 10.88 -9.15
C GLU A 39 -1.71 9.65 -8.64
N ALA A 40 -3.04 9.71 -8.70
CA ALA A 40 -3.88 8.57 -8.32
C ALA A 40 -3.69 7.36 -9.25
N ALA A 41 -3.50 7.58 -10.55
CA ALA A 41 -3.23 6.51 -11.51
C ALA A 41 -1.87 5.84 -11.27
N ASP A 42 -0.83 6.63 -10.96
CA ASP A 42 0.50 6.10 -10.65
C ASP A 42 0.52 5.26 -9.35
N VAL A 43 -0.14 5.75 -8.29
CA VAL A 43 -0.29 5.00 -7.03
C VAL A 43 -1.08 3.71 -7.24
N ALA A 44 -2.13 3.74 -8.06
CA ALA A 44 -2.89 2.54 -8.39
C ALA A 44 -2.03 1.50 -9.14
N ASP A 45 -1.25 1.95 -10.13
CA ASP A 45 -0.36 1.10 -10.90
C ASP A 45 0.76 0.49 -10.03
N GLU A 46 1.34 1.28 -9.13
CA GLU A 46 2.33 0.79 -8.16
C GLU A 46 1.73 -0.22 -7.18
N SER A 47 0.50 0.01 -6.71
CA SER A 47 -0.21 -0.93 -5.83
C SER A 47 -0.49 -2.27 -6.55
N VAL A 48 -0.78 -2.23 -7.85
CA VAL A 48 -0.95 -3.43 -8.69
C VAL A 48 0.38 -4.17 -8.84
N ARG A 49 1.49 -3.47 -9.11
CA ARG A 49 2.83 -4.07 -9.16
C ARG A 49 3.19 -4.74 -7.84
N GLU A 50 2.96 -4.07 -6.72
CA GLU A 50 3.24 -4.60 -5.40
C GLU A 50 2.36 -5.83 -5.09
N ALA A 51 1.07 -5.81 -5.45
CA ALA A 51 0.19 -6.96 -5.31
C ALA A 51 0.67 -8.17 -6.12
N ALA A 52 1.14 -7.95 -7.35
CA ALA A 52 1.68 -9.01 -8.22
C ALA A 52 2.98 -9.59 -7.64
N ARG A 53 3.88 -8.74 -7.14
CA ARG A 53 5.12 -9.15 -6.47
C ARG A 53 4.83 -9.98 -5.21
N LEU A 54 3.87 -9.55 -4.39
CA LEU A 54 3.43 -10.29 -3.21
C LEU A 54 2.79 -11.63 -3.57
N ALA A 55 2.05 -11.71 -4.67
CA ALA A 55 1.50 -12.98 -5.17
C ALA A 55 2.61 -13.96 -5.56
N TYR A 56 3.65 -13.47 -6.26
CA TYR A 56 4.83 -14.27 -6.57
C TYR A 56 5.56 -14.74 -5.30
N ALA A 57 5.83 -13.82 -4.36
CA ALA A 57 6.46 -14.15 -3.09
C ALA A 57 5.67 -15.21 -2.32
N GLU A 58 4.35 -15.05 -2.17
CA GLU A 58 3.50 -16.04 -1.51
C GLU A 58 3.61 -17.41 -2.16
N GLU A 59 3.55 -17.48 -3.49
CA GLU A 59 3.62 -18.75 -4.23
C GLU A 59 4.96 -19.46 -4.02
N VAL A 60 6.08 -18.73 -4.10
CA VAL A 60 7.42 -19.26 -3.80
C VAL A 60 7.47 -19.82 -2.37
N LEU A 61 6.96 -19.05 -1.39
CA LEU A 61 6.99 -19.45 0.01
C LEU A 61 6.08 -20.65 0.33
N ARG A 62 4.97 -20.82 -0.41
CA ARG A 62 4.08 -21.99 -0.28
C ARG A 62 4.69 -23.27 -0.84
N ARG A 63 5.53 -23.16 -1.86
CA ARG A 63 6.23 -24.32 -2.45
C ARG A 63 7.45 -24.77 -1.65
N LYS A 64 8.08 -23.88 -0.87
CA LYS A 64 9.23 -24.21 -0.02
C LYS A 64 8.88 -25.32 0.98
N SER A 65 9.75 -26.33 1.07
CA SER A 65 9.58 -27.44 2.02
C SER A 65 9.62 -26.96 3.47
N THR A 66 8.69 -27.45 4.27
CA THR A 66 8.61 -27.15 5.71
C THR A 66 8.93 -28.37 6.59
N ARG A 67 9.45 -29.46 5.99
CA ARG A 67 9.67 -30.74 6.69
C ARG A 67 10.59 -30.59 7.91
N GLN A 68 11.57 -29.70 7.83
CA GLN A 68 12.54 -29.43 8.90
C GLN A 68 11.97 -28.56 10.02
N LEU A 69 10.82 -27.90 9.82
CA LEU A 69 10.20 -27.07 10.85
C LEU A 69 9.45 -27.95 11.88
N PRO A 70 9.61 -27.66 13.18
CA PRO A 70 8.73 -28.17 14.22
C PRO A 70 7.24 -27.95 13.89
N SER A 71 6.38 -28.86 14.33
CA SER A 71 4.95 -28.82 14.01
C SER A 71 4.27 -27.49 14.34
N HIS A 72 4.65 -26.85 15.44
CA HIS A 72 4.14 -25.54 15.83
C HIS A 72 4.59 -24.42 14.89
N LEU A 73 5.85 -24.40 14.44
CA LEU A 73 6.34 -23.41 13.47
C LEU A 73 5.74 -23.62 12.08
N ARG A 74 5.45 -24.86 11.68
CA ARG A 74 4.68 -25.12 10.45
C ARG A 74 3.29 -24.48 10.50
N ARG A 75 2.60 -24.59 11.64
CA ARG A 75 1.29 -23.94 11.84
C ARG A 75 1.41 -22.42 11.79
N ARG A 76 2.43 -21.85 12.44
CA ARG A 76 2.70 -20.40 12.40
C ARG A 76 2.99 -19.90 10.99
N ARG A 77 3.83 -20.62 10.24
CA ARG A 77 4.10 -20.32 8.83
C ARG A 77 2.82 -20.34 7.98
N TYR A 78 2.00 -21.38 8.13
CA TYR A 78 0.73 -21.47 7.42
C TYR A 78 -0.19 -20.29 7.77
N GLN A 79 -0.27 -19.90 9.05
CA GLN A 79 -1.03 -18.73 9.49
C GLN A 79 -0.48 -17.44 8.86
N ALA A 80 0.85 -17.23 8.86
CA ALA A 80 1.47 -16.05 8.26
C ALA A 80 1.19 -15.95 6.76
N LEU A 81 1.29 -17.05 6.01
CA LEU A 81 0.97 -17.07 4.58
C LEU A 81 -0.53 -16.90 4.31
N LYS A 82 -1.40 -17.36 5.20
CA LYS A 82 -2.85 -17.07 5.14
C LYS A 82 -3.15 -15.58 5.36
N VAL A 83 -2.46 -14.94 6.30
CA VAL A 83 -2.54 -13.49 6.53
C VAL A 83 -2.04 -12.73 5.31
N LEU A 84 -0.89 -13.13 4.75
CA LEU A 84 -0.32 -12.52 3.54
C LEU A 84 -1.28 -12.62 2.35
N HIS A 85 -1.87 -13.80 2.15
CA HIS A 85 -2.89 -14.02 1.14
C HIS A 85 -4.04 -13.04 1.28
N LYS A 86 -4.63 -12.98 2.48
CA LYS A 86 -5.74 -12.07 2.78
C LYS A 86 -5.36 -10.63 2.45
N TYR A 87 -4.21 -10.16 2.95
CA TYR A 87 -3.71 -8.80 2.74
C TYR A 87 -3.64 -8.44 1.25
N ARG A 88 -3.05 -9.30 0.41
CA ARG A 88 -2.92 -8.97 -1.01
C ARG A 88 -4.23 -9.08 -1.79
N THR A 89 -5.18 -9.89 -1.33
CA THR A 89 -6.47 -10.10 -2.03
C THR A 89 -7.55 -9.07 -1.67
N THR A 90 -7.37 -8.30 -0.59
CA THR A 90 -8.37 -7.29 -0.17
C THR A 90 -8.33 -6.00 -0.99
N GLY A 91 -7.47 -5.91 -2.02
CA GLY A 91 -7.42 -4.77 -2.95
C GLY A 91 -6.86 -3.47 -2.37
N GLN A 92 -6.28 -3.52 -1.17
CA GLN A 92 -5.71 -2.37 -0.44
C GLN A 92 -4.25 -2.65 -0.08
N VAL A 93 -3.47 -3.12 -1.05
CA VAL A 93 -2.03 -3.32 -0.86
C VAL A 93 -1.39 -1.96 -0.64
N VAL A 94 -0.70 -1.82 0.48
CA VAL A 94 -0.04 -0.58 0.89
C VAL A 94 1.41 -0.63 0.43
N VAL A 95 1.78 0.39 -0.31
CA VAL A 95 3.14 0.60 -0.80
C VAL A 95 3.88 1.46 0.24
N PRO A 96 5.07 1.05 0.72
CA PRO A 96 5.80 1.81 1.75
C PRO A 96 6.29 3.16 1.21
N ALA A 97 6.45 4.12 2.13
CA ALA A 97 6.86 5.50 1.82
C ALA A 97 8.26 5.57 1.19
N ALA A 98 9.18 4.79 1.77
CA ALA A 98 10.54 4.60 1.30
C ALA A 98 10.80 3.09 1.31
N ALA A 99 11.33 2.59 0.20
CA ALA A 99 11.68 1.19 0.11
C ALA A 99 13.16 1.00 0.46
N PRO A 100 13.50 0.00 1.28
CA PRO A 100 12.59 -0.91 1.98
C PRO A 100 11.99 -0.28 3.26
N GLY A 101 10.69 -0.50 3.51
CA GLY A 101 9.96 0.08 4.64
C GLY A 101 8.83 -0.82 5.14
N LEU A 102 8.30 -0.53 6.33
CA LEU A 102 7.21 -1.29 6.95
C LEU A 102 5.88 -0.54 6.97
N LEU A 103 5.92 0.78 6.81
CA LEU A 103 4.77 1.67 6.85
C LEU A 103 4.78 2.62 5.64
N ASP A 104 3.60 3.08 5.24
CA ASP A 104 3.44 4.19 4.30
C ASP A 104 3.49 5.56 5.01
N PRO A 105 3.40 6.69 4.28
CA PRO A 105 3.44 8.02 4.89
C PRO A 105 2.29 8.29 5.88
N GLN A 106 1.18 7.54 5.79
CA GLN A 106 0.01 7.66 6.67
C GLN A 106 0.10 6.68 7.85
N GLY A 107 1.21 5.95 8.01
CA GLY A 107 1.39 4.97 9.07
C GLY A 107 0.63 3.66 8.84
N ARG A 108 0.06 3.44 7.65
CA ARG A 108 -0.57 2.16 7.30
C ARG A 108 0.51 1.11 7.06
N PRO A 109 0.32 -0.12 7.53
CA PRO A 109 1.32 -1.17 7.39
C PRO A 109 1.41 -1.70 5.94
N ALA A 110 2.62 -1.70 5.40
CA ALA A 110 2.97 -2.49 4.23
C ALA A 110 2.95 -4.00 4.58
N ALA A 111 3.10 -4.88 3.58
CA ALA A 111 2.87 -6.31 3.73
C ALA A 111 3.58 -6.95 4.95
N LEU A 112 4.89 -6.72 5.12
CA LEU A 112 5.64 -7.30 6.23
C LEU A 112 5.21 -6.71 7.58
N GLY A 113 4.96 -5.39 7.63
CA GLY A 113 4.44 -4.72 8.82
C GLY A 113 3.08 -5.28 9.23
N TYR A 114 2.18 -5.48 8.26
CA TYR A 114 0.86 -6.04 8.48
C TYR A 114 0.96 -7.47 9.03
N LEU A 115 1.87 -8.28 8.49
CA LEU A 115 2.13 -9.62 9.00
C LEU A 115 2.55 -9.61 10.47
N MET A 116 3.48 -8.73 10.86
CA MET A 116 3.91 -8.60 12.26
C MET A 116 2.72 -8.29 13.18
N GLN A 117 1.89 -7.33 12.79
CA GLN A 117 0.72 -6.95 13.58
C GLN A 117 -0.27 -8.11 13.76
N GLN A 118 -0.61 -8.77 12.66
CA GLN A 118 -1.60 -9.86 12.66
C GLN A 118 -1.08 -11.18 13.25
N THR A 119 0.24 -11.29 13.50
CA THR A 119 0.87 -12.49 14.06
C THR A 119 1.41 -12.28 15.49
N GLY A 120 0.94 -11.22 16.16
CA GLY A 120 1.14 -11.03 17.61
C GLY A 120 2.20 -10.00 17.98
N ARG A 121 2.58 -9.10 17.07
CA ARG A 121 3.49 -7.97 17.31
C ARG A 121 2.93 -6.66 16.74
N PRO A 122 1.84 -6.10 17.30
CA PRO A 122 1.19 -4.90 16.79
C PRO A 122 2.10 -3.67 16.72
N GLU A 123 3.00 -3.49 17.68
CA GLU A 123 3.83 -2.29 17.83
C GLU A 123 5.19 -2.40 17.11
N LEU A 124 5.59 -3.62 16.72
CA LEU A 124 6.92 -3.87 16.18
C LEU A 124 7.19 -3.14 14.86
N PRO A 125 6.25 -3.03 13.89
CA PRO A 125 6.50 -2.29 12.66
C PRO A 125 6.83 -0.82 12.90
N GLU A 126 6.08 -0.16 13.78
CA GLU A 126 6.32 1.24 14.13
C GLU A 126 7.64 1.41 14.87
N GLN A 127 7.94 0.51 15.82
CA GLN A 127 9.23 0.51 16.50
C GLN A 127 10.38 0.42 15.50
N LEU A 128 10.34 -0.55 14.59
CA LEU A 128 11.41 -0.75 13.61
C LEU A 128 11.48 0.43 12.63
N ASN A 129 10.36 0.90 12.10
CA ASN A 129 10.32 1.98 11.12
C ASN A 129 10.79 3.34 11.69
N ARG A 130 10.73 3.53 13.01
CA ARG A 130 11.30 4.71 13.70
C ARG A 130 12.82 4.67 13.83
N HIS A 131 13.40 3.48 13.98
CA HIS A 131 14.83 3.32 14.27
C HIS A 131 15.66 2.90 13.05
N TYR A 132 15.02 2.33 12.04
CA TYR A 132 15.69 1.74 10.90
C TYR A 132 15.04 2.17 9.58
N HIS A 133 15.89 2.58 8.63
CA HIS A 133 15.54 2.84 7.24
C HIS A 133 16.35 1.91 6.34
N ALA A 134 16.26 0.60 6.61
CA ALA A 134 17.11 -0.42 5.99
C ALA A 134 16.30 -1.70 5.69
N PRO A 135 16.80 -2.56 4.79
CA PRO A 135 16.21 -3.88 4.56
C PRO A 135 16.13 -4.65 5.87
N ILE A 136 15.07 -5.46 6.05
CA ILE A 136 14.84 -6.21 7.28
C ILE A 136 16.01 -7.17 7.60
N SER A 137 16.70 -7.65 6.57
CA SER A 137 17.88 -8.51 6.69
C SER A 137 19.12 -7.79 7.25
N ALA A 138 19.17 -6.45 7.18
CA ALA A 138 20.25 -5.64 7.71
C ALA A 138 19.96 -5.09 9.12
N ILE A 139 18.75 -5.31 9.64
CA ILE A 139 18.35 -4.81 10.96
C ILE A 139 18.76 -5.80 12.05
N ASP A 140 19.69 -5.36 12.91
CA ASP A 140 20.08 -6.08 14.12
C ASP A 140 19.21 -5.67 15.33
N ASP A 141 17.96 -6.12 15.35
CA ASP A 141 17.03 -5.90 16.46
C ASP A 141 16.59 -7.22 17.12
N ALA A 142 16.63 -7.26 18.45
CA ALA A 142 16.33 -8.47 19.21
C ALA A 142 14.85 -8.87 19.12
N SER A 143 13.94 -7.90 19.05
CA SER A 143 12.50 -8.14 18.95
C SER A 143 12.14 -8.67 17.57
N LEU A 144 12.77 -8.13 16.52
CA LEU A 144 12.69 -8.65 15.15
C LEU A 144 13.17 -10.09 15.07
N ARG A 145 14.39 -10.39 15.54
CA ARG A 145 14.94 -11.76 15.53
C ARG A 145 14.03 -12.73 16.27
N HIS A 146 13.51 -12.30 17.41
CA HIS A 146 12.57 -13.11 18.17
C HIS A 146 11.29 -13.36 17.37
N TRP A 147 10.68 -12.34 16.77
CA TRP A 147 9.47 -12.51 15.96
C TRP A 147 9.70 -13.44 14.77
N VAL A 148 10.79 -13.26 14.01
CA VAL A 148 11.15 -14.14 12.88
C VAL A 148 11.25 -15.60 13.34
N ARG A 149 11.97 -15.86 14.44
CA ARG A 149 12.08 -17.22 15.00
C ARG A 149 10.74 -17.85 15.38
N MET A 150 9.77 -17.04 15.80
CA MET A 150 8.45 -17.50 16.24
C MET A 150 7.40 -17.55 15.11
N SER A 151 7.65 -16.90 13.97
CA SER A 151 6.70 -16.82 12.86
C SER A 151 6.71 -18.08 11.97
N GLY A 152 7.80 -18.84 11.98
CA GLY A 152 8.02 -19.95 11.04
C GLY A 152 8.48 -19.47 9.64
N LEU A 153 8.88 -18.21 9.53
CA LEU A 153 9.55 -17.63 8.37
C LEU A 153 11.05 -17.48 8.67
N THR A 154 11.88 -17.48 7.63
CA THR A 154 13.29 -17.07 7.75
C THR A 154 13.44 -15.57 7.52
N MET A 155 14.62 -15.02 7.86
CA MET A 155 14.92 -13.61 7.57
C MET A 155 14.89 -13.31 6.06
N GLU A 156 15.42 -14.23 5.24
CA GLU A 156 15.38 -14.14 3.78
C GLU A 156 13.94 -14.09 3.24
N GLU A 157 13.05 -14.90 3.81
CA GLU A 157 11.64 -14.89 3.43
C GLU A 157 10.93 -13.62 3.88
N CYS A 158 11.30 -13.06 5.04
CA CYS A 158 10.81 -11.76 5.47
C CYS A 158 11.28 -10.65 4.50
N ALA A 159 12.53 -10.67 4.07
CA ALA A 159 13.06 -9.73 3.07
C ALA A 159 12.36 -9.90 1.71
N MET A 160 12.06 -11.12 1.29
CA MET A 160 11.27 -11.39 0.09
C MET A 160 9.85 -10.79 0.20
N ILE A 161 9.21 -10.87 1.37
CA ILE A 161 7.90 -10.25 1.60
C ILE A 161 8.00 -8.73 1.65
N GLN A 162 9.04 -8.16 2.26
CA GLN A 162 9.30 -6.72 2.28
C GLN A 162 9.49 -6.16 0.86
N GLY A 163 10.18 -6.92 0.01
CA GLY A 163 10.60 -6.46 -1.31
C GLY A 163 11.83 -5.56 -1.22
N ALA A 164 12.68 -5.65 -2.24
CA ALA A 164 13.65 -4.60 -2.57
C ALA A 164 13.02 -3.78 -3.70
N ARG A 165 13.06 -2.46 -3.61
CA ARG A 165 12.93 -1.63 -4.81
C ARG A 165 14.31 -1.41 -5.39
#